data_AF-O24464-F1
#
_entry.id   AF-O24464-F1
#
_cell.length_a   1.000
_cell.length_b   1.000
_cell.length_c   1.000
_cell.angle_alpha   90.00
_cell.angle_beta   90.00
_cell.angle_gamma   90.00
#
_symmetry.space_group_name_H-M   'P 1'
#
loop_
_entity.id
_entity.type
_entity.pdbx_description
1 polymer ?
#
loop_
_entity_poly.entity_id
_entity_poly.type
_entity_poly.pdbx_seq_one_letter_code
_entity_poly.pdbx_strand_id
1 'polypeptide(L)'
;MWRRVTSVSHLFSHSKSTKFNQGASTFKIWETFTSESEIPTPSKGSPFVTFVLGGPGSGKGTQCAKIVEAFGFTHVSAGDLLRREIASGSAYGSVILSTIREGKIVPSQVTVELIQKEMESSDNYKFLIDGFPRSEENRKAFEQTIGAEPDVVLFFDCPEQEMVKRVLNRNQGRVDDNIDTIKKRLEIFDELNWPVINYYSQRGKLHKINAVGTVDEIFEKVRPIFAPLSK
;
A
#
# COMPACT_ATOMS: atom_id res chain seq x y z
N MET A 1 -43.69 -31.12 35.33
CA MET A 1 -44.12 -30.07 36.29
C MET A 1 -43.40 -28.78 35.96
N TRP A 2 -44.10 -27.74 35.51
CA TRP A 2 -43.56 -26.38 35.37
C TRP A 2 -43.85 -25.57 36.64
N ARG A 3 -42.84 -24.85 37.17
CA ARG A 3 -42.98 -23.71 38.10
C ARG A 3 -41.82 -22.72 37.86
N ARG A 4 -42.14 -21.52 37.35
CA ARG A 4 -42.05 -20.17 37.99
C ARG A 4 -40.62 -19.73 38.34
N VAL A 5 -40.01 -18.71 37.71
CA VAL A 5 -40.32 -17.26 37.56
C VAL A 5 -39.93 -16.40 38.78
N THR A 6 -39.21 -15.30 38.45
CA THR A 6 -38.93 -14.01 39.14
C THR A 6 -37.89 -13.90 40.26
N SER A 7 -36.88 -13.07 40.02
CA SER A 7 -36.68 -11.81 40.77
C SER A 7 -35.77 -10.86 39.98
N VAL A 8 -36.29 -9.68 39.61
CA VAL A 8 -35.53 -8.52 39.14
C VAL A 8 -35.76 -7.43 40.18
N SER A 9 -34.70 -6.98 40.82
CA SER A 9 -34.72 -5.81 41.70
C SER A 9 -33.79 -4.73 41.15
N HIS A 10 -34.41 -3.73 40.53
CA HIS A 10 -33.89 -2.36 40.48
C HIS A 10 -33.68 -1.85 41.91
N LEU A 11 -32.70 -0.98 42.16
CA LEU A 11 -32.83 0.23 42.99
C LEU A 11 -31.52 1.06 43.05
N PHE A 12 -31.63 2.35 42.67
CA PHE A 12 -30.93 3.56 43.18
C PHE A 12 -29.39 3.70 43.03
N SER A 13 -28.75 4.88 42.92
CA SER A 13 -29.09 6.31 42.80
C SER A 13 -27.78 7.12 42.92
N HIS A 14 -27.61 8.22 42.16
CA HIS A 14 -26.80 9.45 42.41
C HIS A 14 -25.32 9.30 42.86
N SER A 15 -24.31 9.99 42.30
CA SER A 15 -24.18 11.45 42.21
C SER A 15 -22.92 11.87 41.41
N LYS A 16 -22.86 13.18 41.10
CA LYS A 16 -21.86 13.90 40.28
C LYS A 16 -20.57 14.23 41.04
N SER A 17 -19.43 14.29 40.33
CA SER A 17 -18.37 15.28 40.54
C SER A 17 -17.33 15.21 39.40
N THR A 18 -17.27 16.20 38.49
CA THR A 18 -16.37 17.39 38.41
C THR A 18 -14.91 17.16 37.97
N LYS A 19 -14.65 17.60 36.72
CA LYS A 19 -13.48 18.33 36.18
C LYS A 19 -12.08 18.03 36.74
N PHE A 20 -11.21 17.51 35.87
CA PHE A 20 -9.82 17.92 35.80
C PHE A 20 -9.46 18.30 34.36
N ASN A 21 -8.86 19.47 34.23
CA ASN A 21 -8.40 20.13 33.02
C ASN A 21 -6.86 20.03 33.04
N GLN A 22 -6.23 19.67 31.92
CA GLN A 22 -4.99 20.25 31.40
C GLN A 22 -4.50 19.49 30.17
N GLY A 23 -4.21 20.24 29.12
CA GLY A 23 -3.74 19.73 27.84
C GLY A 23 -2.26 19.35 27.83
N ALA A 24 -1.91 18.55 26.83
CA ALA A 24 -0.57 18.47 26.28
C ALA A 24 -0.71 18.27 24.77
N SER A 25 0.02 19.09 24.03
CA SER A 25 -0.04 19.30 22.59
C SER A 25 0.24 18.04 21.77
N THR A 26 -0.64 17.76 20.80
CA THR A 26 -0.40 16.80 19.72
C THR A 26 0.54 17.44 18.70
N PHE A 27 1.81 17.03 18.68
CA PHE A 27 2.80 17.45 17.69
C PHE A 27 2.39 16.96 16.29
N LYS A 28 1.93 17.87 15.43
CA LYS A 28 1.75 17.64 13.98
C LYS A 28 3.08 17.90 13.28
N ILE A 29 3.82 16.85 12.91
CA ILE A 29 5.13 16.93 12.22
C ILE A 29 5.00 16.88 10.68
N TRP A 30 3.80 16.82 10.10
CA TRP A 30 3.66 16.52 8.66
C TRP A 30 3.64 17.72 7.70
N GLU A 31 4.03 18.92 8.16
CA GLU A 31 4.13 20.11 7.29
C GLU A 31 5.56 20.67 7.25
N THR A 32 6.55 19.86 6.91
CA THR A 32 7.83 20.36 6.37
C THR A 32 8.51 19.23 5.57
N PHE A 33 9.25 19.59 4.51
CA PHE A 33 10.04 18.72 3.61
C PHE A 33 9.32 18.16 2.37
N THR A 34 8.96 19.04 1.44
CA THR A 34 9.13 18.72 0.01
C THR A 34 10.54 19.15 -0.38
N SER A 35 11.54 18.27 -0.23
CA SER A 35 12.83 18.47 -0.87
C SER A 35 12.72 18.10 -2.35
N GLU A 36 13.10 18.99 -3.25
CA GLU A 36 13.37 18.69 -4.66
C GLU A 36 14.59 17.75 -4.71
N SER A 37 14.37 16.45 -4.56
CA SER A 37 15.42 15.45 -4.77
C SER A 37 15.60 15.21 -6.27
N GLU A 38 16.80 15.45 -6.77
CA GLU A 38 17.19 15.08 -8.13
C GLU A 38 17.22 13.55 -8.26
N ILE A 39 16.52 13.01 -9.27
CA ILE A 39 16.52 11.57 -9.55
C ILE A 39 17.87 11.16 -10.14
N PRO A 40 18.53 10.11 -9.60
CA PRO A 40 19.73 9.55 -10.22
C PRO A 40 19.44 9.05 -11.64
N THR A 41 20.29 9.44 -12.61
CA THR A 41 20.28 8.82 -13.94
C THR A 41 20.83 7.38 -13.81
N PRO A 42 20.11 6.34 -14.24
CA PRO A 42 20.54 4.95 -14.08
C PRO A 42 21.91 4.69 -14.73
N SER A 43 22.81 4.02 -14.01
CA SER A 43 24.01 3.44 -14.63
C SER A 43 23.64 2.20 -15.45
N LYS A 44 24.15 2.08 -16.69
CA LYS A 44 23.97 0.89 -17.54
C LYS A 44 24.34 -0.37 -16.75
N GLY A 45 23.35 -1.19 -16.37
CA GLY A 45 23.55 -2.51 -15.76
C GLY A 45 22.71 -2.80 -14.52
N SER A 46 22.21 -1.79 -13.81
CA SER A 46 21.35 -1.99 -12.62
C SER A 46 19.88 -1.63 -12.93
N PRO A 47 18.90 -2.36 -12.36
CA PRO A 47 17.49 -2.01 -12.52
C PRO A 47 17.20 -0.66 -11.84
N PHE A 48 16.42 0.20 -12.50
CA PHE A 48 15.81 1.38 -11.90
C PHE A 48 14.47 0.96 -11.30
N VAL A 49 14.37 0.96 -9.98
CA VAL A 49 13.23 0.43 -9.23
C VAL A 49 12.43 1.56 -8.61
N THR A 50 11.15 1.60 -8.92
CA THR A 50 10.18 2.50 -8.28
C THR A 50 9.19 1.70 -7.45
N PHE A 51 9.13 1.94 -6.15
CA PHE A 51 8.04 1.42 -5.31
C PHE A 51 6.81 2.30 -5.44
N VAL A 52 5.64 1.66 -5.53
CA VAL A 52 4.37 2.35 -5.63
C VAL A 52 3.47 1.95 -4.47
N LEU A 53 3.37 2.84 -3.49
CA LEU A 53 2.70 2.65 -2.20
C LEU A 53 1.37 3.41 -2.12
N GLY A 54 0.52 2.99 -1.18
CA GLY A 54 -0.81 3.56 -0.96
C GLY A 54 -1.83 2.50 -0.56
N GLY A 55 -2.90 2.92 0.11
CA GLY A 55 -3.92 2.00 0.62
C GLY A 55 -4.72 1.29 -0.49
N PRO A 56 -5.56 0.31 -0.12
CA PRO A 56 -6.45 -0.37 -1.08
C PRO A 56 -7.35 0.65 -1.78
N GLY A 57 -7.44 0.63 -3.11
CA GLY A 57 -8.27 1.58 -3.87
C GLY A 57 -7.65 2.98 -4.07
N SER A 58 -6.43 3.25 -3.61
CA SER A 58 -5.78 4.56 -3.79
C SER A 58 -5.46 4.95 -5.24
N GLY A 59 -5.65 4.06 -6.22
CA GLY A 59 -5.42 4.35 -7.64
C GLY A 59 -4.05 3.96 -8.19
N LYS A 60 -3.19 3.29 -7.40
CA LYS A 60 -1.84 2.86 -7.81
C LYS A 60 -1.78 2.21 -9.18
N GLY A 61 -2.47 1.08 -9.38
CA GLY A 61 -2.43 0.35 -10.66
C GLY A 61 -2.87 1.20 -11.86
N THR A 62 -3.86 2.09 -11.67
CA THR A 62 -4.28 3.05 -12.71
C THR A 62 -3.16 4.03 -13.06
N GLN A 63 -2.46 4.55 -12.06
CA GLN A 63 -1.34 5.47 -12.25
C GLN A 63 -0.11 4.74 -12.80
N CYS A 64 0.14 3.50 -12.39
CA CYS A 64 1.17 2.65 -12.99
C CYS A 64 0.95 2.47 -14.49
N ALA A 65 -0.27 2.21 -14.94
CA ALA A 65 -0.58 2.08 -16.36
C ALA A 65 -0.21 3.36 -17.15
N LYS A 66 -0.50 4.55 -16.60
CA LYS A 66 -0.10 5.83 -17.19
C LYS A 66 1.42 6.03 -17.21
N ILE A 67 2.13 5.63 -16.15
CA ILE A 67 3.60 5.70 -16.08
C ILE A 67 4.24 4.74 -17.10
N VAL A 68 3.70 3.53 -17.26
CA VAL A 68 4.14 2.56 -18.28
C VAL A 68 4.01 3.18 -19.67
N GLU A 69 2.84 3.73 -19.99
CA GLU A 69 2.56 4.34 -21.30
C GLU A 69 3.48 5.54 -21.59
N ALA A 70 3.68 6.43 -20.61
CA ALA A 70 4.43 7.66 -20.80
C ALA A 70 5.96 7.49 -20.71
N PHE A 71 6.45 6.56 -19.88
CA PHE A 71 7.87 6.46 -19.53
C PHE A 71 8.48 5.09 -19.77
N GLY A 72 7.73 4.11 -20.30
CA GLY A 72 8.26 2.80 -20.70
C GLY A 72 8.79 1.96 -19.55
N PHE A 73 8.09 1.95 -18.41
CA PHE A 73 8.38 1.04 -17.30
C PHE A 73 7.75 -0.33 -17.52
N THR A 74 8.30 -1.37 -16.89
CA THR A 74 7.61 -2.65 -16.67
C THR A 74 6.80 -2.56 -15.38
N HIS A 75 5.51 -2.89 -15.44
CA HIS A 75 4.62 -2.90 -14.26
C HIS A 75 4.62 -4.28 -13.61
N VAL A 76 5.10 -4.33 -12.37
CA VAL A 76 5.15 -5.54 -11.54
C VAL A 76 4.21 -5.35 -10.36
N SER A 77 2.96 -5.81 -10.49
CA SER A 77 1.97 -5.71 -9.41
C SER A 77 2.02 -6.93 -8.49
N ALA A 78 2.44 -6.74 -7.23
CA ALA A 78 2.51 -7.82 -6.25
C ALA A 78 1.13 -8.50 -6.07
N GLY A 79 0.05 -7.72 -6.09
CA GLY A 79 -1.30 -8.27 -5.99
C GLY A 79 -1.68 -9.15 -7.18
N ASP A 80 -1.29 -8.78 -8.40
CA ASP A 80 -1.62 -9.57 -9.60
C ASP A 80 -0.74 -10.82 -9.70
N LEU A 81 0.54 -10.73 -9.32
CA LEU A 81 1.42 -11.90 -9.21
C LEU A 81 0.85 -12.94 -8.24
N LEU A 82 0.40 -12.51 -7.05
CA LEU A 82 -0.22 -13.40 -6.07
C LEU A 82 -1.54 -14.00 -6.58
N ARG A 83 -2.38 -13.22 -7.28
CA ARG A 83 -3.61 -13.74 -7.91
C ARG A 83 -3.31 -14.75 -9.03
N ARG A 84 -2.28 -14.51 -9.83
CA ARG A 84 -1.80 -15.43 -10.87
C ARG A 84 -1.31 -16.74 -10.24
N GLU A 85 -0.60 -16.66 -9.12
CA GLU A 85 -0.11 -17.83 -8.38
C GLU A 85 -1.24 -18.66 -7.75
N ILE A 86 -2.33 -18.02 -7.29
CA ILE A 86 -3.54 -18.75 -6.89
C ILE A 86 -4.11 -19.55 -8.08
N ALA A 87 -4.19 -18.91 -9.25
CA ALA A 87 -4.77 -19.51 -10.44
C ALA A 87 -3.91 -20.62 -11.08
N SER A 88 -2.60 -20.66 -10.79
CA SER A 88 -1.68 -21.67 -11.31
C SER A 88 -1.86 -23.06 -10.66
N GLY A 89 -2.54 -23.13 -9.52
CA GLY A 89 -2.72 -24.38 -8.76
C GLY A 89 -1.45 -24.82 -8.02
N SER A 90 -0.50 -23.91 -7.77
CA SER A 90 0.73 -24.22 -7.05
C SER A 90 0.48 -24.60 -5.58
N ALA A 91 1.50 -25.19 -4.94
CA ALA A 91 1.46 -25.51 -3.51
C ALA A 91 1.22 -24.26 -2.64
N TYR A 92 1.66 -23.07 -3.08
CA TYR A 92 1.43 -21.81 -2.39
C TYR A 92 0.03 -21.24 -2.64
N GLY A 93 -0.64 -21.61 -3.74
CA GLY A 93 -1.91 -21.04 -4.16
C GLY A 93 -2.98 -21.06 -3.06
N SER A 94 -3.12 -22.18 -2.33
CA SER A 94 -4.09 -22.30 -1.23
C SER A 94 -3.76 -21.37 -0.05
N VAL A 95 -2.48 -21.25 0.31
CA VAL A 95 -2.01 -20.38 1.41
C VAL A 95 -2.15 -18.91 1.04
N ILE A 96 -1.83 -18.55 -0.21
CA ILE A 96 -2.00 -17.20 -0.73
C ILE A 96 -3.49 -16.84 -0.73
N LEU A 97 -4.36 -17.76 -1.20
CA LEU A 97 -5.80 -17.54 -1.26
C LEU A 97 -6.42 -17.30 0.12
N SER A 98 -6.11 -18.14 1.12
CA SER A 98 -6.62 -17.95 2.48
C SER A 98 -6.15 -16.62 3.07
N THR A 99 -4.87 -16.30 2.93
CA THR A 99 -4.29 -15.05 3.44
C THR A 99 -4.92 -13.81 2.81
N ILE A 100 -5.13 -13.81 1.48
CA ILE A 100 -5.76 -12.69 0.76
C ILE A 100 -7.23 -12.53 1.15
N ARG A 101 -7.98 -13.63 1.31
CA ARG A 101 -9.38 -13.58 1.77
C ARG A 101 -9.52 -12.93 3.14
N GLU A 102 -8.56 -13.19 4.04
CA GLU A 102 -8.49 -12.58 5.36
C GLU A 102 -7.95 -11.14 5.36
N GLY A 103 -7.62 -10.58 4.19
CA GLY A 103 -7.06 -9.23 4.07
C GLY A 103 -5.64 -9.07 4.59
N LYS A 104 -4.97 -10.18 4.91
CA LYS A 104 -3.61 -10.22 5.48
C LYS A 104 -2.53 -10.09 4.41
N ILE A 105 -1.31 -9.83 4.86
CA ILE A 105 -0.11 -9.78 4.00
C ILE A 105 0.41 -11.21 3.82
N VAL A 106 0.61 -11.61 2.56
CA VAL A 106 1.29 -12.87 2.22
C VAL A 106 2.75 -12.81 2.68
N PRO A 107 3.34 -13.91 3.18
CA PRO A 107 4.74 -13.92 3.62
C PRO A 107 5.70 -13.25 2.64
N SER A 108 6.62 -12.45 3.18
CA SER A 108 7.50 -11.57 2.39
C SER A 108 8.29 -12.33 1.33
N GLN A 109 8.86 -13.48 1.68
CA GLN A 109 9.69 -14.28 0.77
C GLN A 109 8.90 -14.76 -0.46
N VAL A 110 7.68 -15.27 -0.28
CA VAL A 110 6.82 -15.69 -1.40
C VAL A 110 6.55 -14.52 -2.35
N THR A 111 6.27 -13.33 -1.81
CA THR A 111 5.98 -12.16 -2.63
C THR A 111 7.22 -11.64 -3.35
N VAL A 112 8.38 -11.61 -2.67
CA VAL A 112 9.65 -11.14 -3.22
C VAL A 112 10.17 -12.10 -4.30
N GLU A 113 10.05 -13.42 -4.12
CA GLU A 113 10.40 -14.41 -5.15
C GLU A 113 9.57 -14.23 -6.43
N LEU A 114 8.26 -13.99 -6.30
CA LEU A 114 7.39 -13.70 -7.46
C LEU A 114 7.78 -12.39 -8.15
N ILE A 115 8.09 -11.34 -7.38
CA ILE A 115 8.54 -10.05 -7.93
C ILE A 115 9.88 -10.22 -8.66
N GLN A 116 10.85 -10.88 -8.03
CA GLN A 116 12.17 -11.15 -8.62
C GLN A 116 12.03 -11.90 -9.94
N LYS A 117 11.25 -12.99 -9.96
CA LYS A 117 11.01 -13.78 -11.17
C LYS A 117 10.40 -12.94 -12.30
N GLU A 118 9.42 -12.08 -11.99
CA GLU A 118 8.82 -11.19 -13.01
C GLU A 118 9.85 -10.16 -13.51
N MET A 119 10.66 -9.59 -12.62
CA MET A 119 11.74 -8.66 -12.99
C MET A 119 12.80 -9.33 -13.89
N GLU A 120 13.25 -10.54 -13.54
CA GLU A 120 14.23 -11.31 -14.31
C GLU A 120 13.71 -11.78 -15.67
N SER A 121 12.38 -11.90 -15.83
CA SER A 121 11.74 -12.27 -17.10
C SER A 121 11.57 -11.09 -18.08
N SER A 122 11.90 -9.87 -17.66
CA SER A 122 11.72 -8.64 -18.43
C SER A 122 13.05 -8.17 -19.03
N ASP A 123 13.06 -7.85 -20.32
CA ASP A 123 14.22 -7.23 -21.00
C ASP A 123 14.37 -5.72 -20.67
N ASN A 124 13.41 -5.15 -19.95
CA ASN A 124 13.45 -3.77 -19.50
C ASN A 124 14.22 -3.62 -18.18
N TYR A 125 14.80 -2.44 -17.92
CA TYR A 125 15.51 -2.14 -16.69
C TYR A 125 14.73 -1.20 -15.75
N LYS A 126 13.63 -0.60 -16.20
CA LYS A 126 12.79 0.30 -15.39
C LYS A 126 11.58 -0.45 -14.84
N PHE A 127 11.41 -0.53 -13.52
CA PHE A 127 10.37 -1.33 -12.87
C PHE A 127 9.50 -0.51 -11.92
N LEU A 128 8.17 -0.67 -12.04
CA LEU A 128 7.19 -0.20 -11.06
C LEU A 128 6.74 -1.38 -10.21
N ILE A 129 7.14 -1.41 -8.95
CA ILE A 129 6.72 -2.42 -7.99
C ILE A 129 5.44 -1.93 -7.30
N ASP A 130 4.28 -2.36 -7.83
CA ASP A 130 2.96 -1.87 -7.42
C ASP A 130 2.39 -2.64 -6.23
N GLY A 131 2.10 -1.90 -5.16
CA GLY A 131 1.45 -2.41 -3.97
C GLY A 131 2.36 -3.23 -3.07
N PHE A 132 3.67 -2.98 -3.13
CA PHE A 132 4.72 -3.56 -2.30
C PHE A 132 5.89 -2.56 -2.15
N PRO A 133 6.60 -2.52 -1.01
CA PRO A 133 6.37 -3.25 0.23
C PRO A 133 5.14 -2.77 1.01
N ARG A 134 4.53 -3.64 1.82
CA ARG A 134 3.39 -3.30 2.70
C ARG A 134 3.74 -3.30 4.19
N SER A 135 4.99 -3.60 4.52
CA SER A 135 5.52 -3.64 5.88
C SER A 135 7.04 -3.46 5.86
N GLU A 136 7.64 -3.18 7.02
CA GLU A 136 9.09 -3.12 7.16
C GLU A 136 9.78 -4.47 6.88
N GLU A 137 9.09 -5.58 7.18
CA GLU A 137 9.57 -6.92 6.84
C GLU A 137 9.63 -7.13 5.32
N ASN A 138 8.58 -6.71 4.59
CA ASN A 138 8.57 -6.73 3.13
C ASN A 138 9.73 -5.91 2.54
N ARG A 139 9.92 -4.69 3.08
CA ARG A 139 10.98 -3.77 2.64
C ARG A 139 12.37 -4.41 2.77
N LYS A 140 12.67 -4.95 3.97
CA LYS A 140 13.95 -5.62 4.25
C LYS A 140 14.14 -6.85 3.38
N ALA A 141 13.11 -7.67 3.20
CA ALA A 141 13.19 -8.87 2.38
C ALA A 141 13.52 -8.53 0.93
N PHE A 142 12.88 -7.51 0.35
CA PHE A 142 13.20 -7.07 -1.01
C PHE A 142 14.63 -6.58 -1.13
N GLU A 143 15.08 -5.70 -0.22
CA GLU A 143 16.46 -5.18 -0.29
C GLU A 143 17.51 -6.26 -0.09
N GLN A 144 17.22 -7.27 0.75
CA GLN A 144 18.11 -8.42 0.94
C GLN A 144 18.18 -9.33 -0.29
N THR A 145 17.04 -9.59 -0.95
CA THR A 145 16.98 -10.49 -2.10
C THR A 145 17.44 -9.82 -3.39
N ILE A 146 17.01 -8.58 -3.64
CA ILE A 146 17.36 -7.80 -4.84
C ILE A 146 18.72 -7.12 -4.71
N GLY A 147 19.19 -6.87 -3.48
CA GLY A 147 20.50 -6.29 -3.20
C GLY A 147 20.59 -4.77 -3.35
N ALA A 148 19.46 -4.07 -3.46
CA ALA A 148 19.42 -2.61 -3.58
C ALA A 148 18.13 -2.01 -2.97
N GLU A 149 18.24 -0.77 -2.50
CA GLU A 149 17.07 0.08 -2.21
C GLU A 149 16.38 0.54 -3.52
N PRO A 150 15.09 0.91 -3.52
CA PRO A 150 14.46 1.55 -4.67
C PRO A 150 15.10 2.92 -4.98
N ASP A 151 15.05 3.36 -6.24
CA ASP A 151 15.47 4.69 -6.65
C ASP A 151 14.43 5.76 -6.29
N VAL A 152 13.15 5.41 -6.46
CA VAL A 152 12.00 6.30 -6.24
C VAL A 152 10.92 5.56 -5.46
N VAL A 153 10.26 6.24 -4.54
CA VAL A 153 9.06 5.73 -3.85
C VAL A 153 7.91 6.69 -4.06
N LEU A 154 6.86 6.26 -4.75
CA LEU A 154 5.60 6.99 -4.83
C LEU A 154 4.69 6.57 -3.69
N PHE A 155 4.10 7.52 -2.99
CA PHE A 155 3.05 7.26 -2.02
C PHE A 155 1.75 7.98 -2.40
N PHE A 156 0.75 7.22 -2.85
CA PHE A 156 -0.57 7.73 -3.19
C PHE A 156 -1.43 7.90 -1.93
N ASP A 157 -1.46 9.13 -1.41
CA ASP A 157 -2.26 9.53 -0.26
C ASP A 157 -3.72 9.75 -0.67
N CYS A 158 -4.60 8.89 -0.17
CA CYS A 158 -6.00 8.85 -0.52
C CYS A 158 -6.83 8.71 0.77
N PRO A 159 -7.85 9.55 1.01
CA PRO A 159 -8.74 9.41 2.14
C PRO A 159 -9.43 8.03 2.16
N GLU A 160 -9.62 7.49 3.36
CA GLU A 160 -10.24 6.16 3.56
C GLU A 160 -11.59 6.02 2.86
N GLN A 161 -12.46 7.03 2.99
CA GLN A 161 -13.79 6.99 2.38
C GLN A 161 -13.73 6.85 0.86
N GLU A 162 -12.77 7.53 0.22
CA GLU A 162 -12.57 7.44 -1.23
C GLU A 162 -11.97 6.07 -1.61
N MET A 163 -11.05 5.55 -0.81
CA MET A 163 -10.51 4.19 -0.95
C MET A 163 -11.61 3.12 -0.88
N VAL A 164 -12.45 3.14 0.15
CA VAL A 164 -13.57 2.21 0.32
C VAL A 164 -14.53 2.30 -0.86
N LYS A 165 -14.94 3.52 -1.24
CA LYS A 165 -15.79 3.75 -2.40
C LYS A 165 -15.20 3.16 -3.67
N ARG A 166 -13.91 3.40 -3.95
CA ARG A 166 -13.24 2.87 -5.15
C ARG A 166 -13.15 1.34 -5.15
N VAL A 167 -12.85 0.71 -4.02
CA VAL A 167 -12.76 -0.76 -3.96
C VAL A 167 -14.13 -1.40 -4.16
N LEU A 168 -15.19 -0.88 -3.53
CA LEU A 168 -16.53 -1.44 -3.68
C LEU A 168 -17.11 -1.26 -5.09
N ASN A 169 -16.67 -0.24 -5.83
CA ASN A 169 -17.22 0.07 -7.16
C ASN A 169 -16.38 -0.47 -8.35
N ARG A 170 -15.17 -1.01 -8.12
CA ARG A 170 -14.30 -1.41 -9.25
C ARG A 170 -14.77 -2.65 -10.01
N ASN A 171 -15.60 -3.50 -9.41
CA ASN A 171 -16.21 -4.68 -10.03
C ASN A 171 -15.22 -5.58 -10.80
N GLN A 172 -14.01 -5.77 -10.27
CA GLN A 172 -12.93 -6.52 -10.92
C GLN A 172 -12.91 -8.03 -10.57
N GLY A 173 -13.94 -8.52 -9.86
CA GLY A 173 -14.03 -9.94 -9.48
C GLY A 173 -12.98 -10.41 -8.49
N ARG A 174 -12.34 -9.52 -7.72
CA ARG A 174 -11.33 -9.93 -6.73
C ARG A 174 -12.02 -10.48 -5.48
N VAL A 175 -11.51 -11.61 -4.99
CA VAL A 175 -12.08 -12.31 -3.82
C VAL A 175 -12.02 -11.48 -2.53
N ASP A 176 -11.13 -10.47 -2.48
CA ASP A 176 -10.88 -9.56 -1.37
C ASP A 176 -11.61 -8.19 -1.50
N ASP A 177 -12.61 -8.08 -2.39
CA ASP A 177 -13.42 -6.88 -2.63
C ASP A 177 -14.74 -6.86 -1.85
N ASN A 178 -14.78 -7.50 -0.68
CA ASN A 178 -15.91 -7.44 0.25
C ASN A 178 -15.62 -6.49 1.43
N ILE A 179 -16.68 -5.97 2.07
CA ILE A 179 -16.58 -4.94 3.11
C ILE A 179 -15.65 -5.35 4.26
N ASP A 180 -15.75 -6.60 4.72
CA ASP A 180 -14.98 -7.07 5.88
C ASP A 180 -13.49 -7.16 5.56
N THR A 181 -13.14 -7.72 4.40
CA THR A 181 -11.74 -7.77 3.94
C THR A 181 -11.19 -6.37 3.68
N ILE A 182 -11.99 -5.44 3.14
CA ILE A 182 -11.56 -4.05 2.90
C ILE A 182 -11.21 -3.35 4.22
N LYS A 183 -12.06 -3.47 5.25
CA LYS A 183 -11.77 -2.93 6.59
C LYS A 183 -10.45 -3.48 7.12
N LYS A 184 -10.25 -4.80 7.01
CA LYS A 184 -9.00 -5.41 7.50
C LYS A 184 -7.76 -4.91 6.75
N ARG A 185 -7.87 -4.74 5.43
CA ARG A 185 -6.79 -4.19 4.60
C ARG A 185 -6.46 -2.75 4.95
N LEU A 186 -7.45 -1.95 5.34
CA LEU A 186 -7.25 -0.56 5.78
C LEU A 186 -6.57 -0.49 7.14
N GLU A 187 -7.00 -1.31 8.11
CA GLU A 187 -6.34 -1.44 9.42
C GLU A 187 -4.87 -1.81 9.26
N ILE A 188 -4.57 -2.86 8.49
CA ILE A 188 -3.19 -3.32 8.25
C ILE A 188 -2.38 -2.27 7.50
N PHE A 189 -3.01 -1.57 6.55
CA PHE A 189 -2.34 -0.50 5.82
C PHE A 189 -1.91 0.61 6.80
N ASP A 190 -2.82 1.10 7.64
CA ASP A 190 -2.54 2.14 8.62
C ASP A 190 -1.48 1.68 9.64
N GLU A 191 -1.53 0.43 10.12
CA GLU A 191 -0.56 -0.07 11.08
C GLU A 191 0.86 -0.24 10.49
N LEU A 192 0.97 -0.79 9.28
CA LEU A 192 2.25 -1.33 8.78
C LEU A 192 2.92 -0.49 7.68
N ASN A 193 2.21 0.42 7.00
CA ASN A 193 2.82 1.18 5.89
C ASN A 193 3.58 2.42 6.38
N TRP A 194 3.16 3.05 7.48
CA TRP A 194 3.82 4.26 7.99
C TRP A 194 5.31 4.07 8.30
N PRO A 195 5.77 2.96 8.90
CA PRO A 195 7.20 2.70 9.07
C PRO A 195 8.00 2.74 7.77
N VAL A 196 7.46 2.14 6.69
CA VAL A 196 8.09 2.12 5.36
C VAL A 196 8.11 3.51 4.74
N ILE A 197 6.97 4.22 4.81
CA ILE A 197 6.82 5.59 4.30
C ILE A 197 7.84 6.50 4.99
N ASN A 198 7.92 6.44 6.33
CA ASN A 198 8.87 7.23 7.09
C ASN A 198 10.32 6.87 6.75
N TYR A 199 10.65 5.59 6.61
CA TYR A 199 12.00 5.12 6.27
C TYR A 199 12.53 5.74 4.97
N TYR A 200 11.71 5.76 3.91
CA TYR A 200 12.10 6.33 2.61
C TYR A 200 11.95 7.84 2.53
N SER A 201 11.01 8.43 3.29
CA SER A 201 10.91 9.89 3.43
C SER A 201 12.17 10.48 4.04
N GLN A 202 12.73 9.87 5.08
CA GLN A 202 13.97 10.31 5.73
C GLN A 202 15.20 10.19 4.81
N ARG A 203 15.12 9.40 3.75
CA ARG A 203 16.17 9.21 2.74
C ARG A 203 15.99 10.09 1.50
N GLY A 204 14.96 10.94 1.46
CA GLY A 204 14.67 11.80 0.31
C GLY A 204 14.18 11.07 -0.94
N LYS A 205 13.76 9.80 -0.81
CA LYS A 205 13.30 8.95 -1.94
C LYS A 205 11.79 8.99 -2.15
N LEU A 206 11.04 9.43 -1.14
CA LEU A 206 9.58 9.37 -1.14
C LEU A 206 8.95 10.64 -1.72
N HIS A 207 8.12 10.47 -2.74
CA HIS A 207 7.24 11.49 -3.29
C HIS A 207 5.80 11.18 -2.90
N LYS A 208 5.22 12.03 -2.05
CA LYS A 208 3.83 11.94 -1.63
C LYS A 208 2.92 12.58 -2.68
N ILE A 209 1.96 11.82 -3.19
CA ILE A 209 1.02 12.24 -4.24
C ILE A 209 -0.38 12.28 -3.67
N ASN A 210 -1.05 13.44 -3.73
CA ASN A 210 -2.48 13.51 -3.43
C ASN A 210 -3.27 12.78 -4.52
N ALA A 211 -3.89 11.66 -4.13
CA ALA A 211 -4.60 10.72 -4.99
C ALA A 211 -6.13 10.95 -5.07
N VAL A 212 -6.55 12.18 -4.78
CA VAL A 212 -7.93 12.67 -4.98
C VAL A 212 -7.98 13.50 -6.26
N GLY A 213 -9.03 13.30 -7.05
CA GLY A 213 -9.24 13.90 -8.36
C GLY A 213 -9.42 12.85 -9.45
N THR A 214 -9.43 13.31 -10.69
CA THR A 214 -9.44 12.47 -11.89
C THR A 214 -8.10 11.77 -12.09
N VAL A 215 -8.08 10.74 -12.93
CA VAL A 215 -6.87 9.99 -13.26
C VAL A 215 -5.78 10.92 -13.82
N ASP A 216 -6.15 11.85 -14.71
CA ASP A 216 -5.21 12.75 -15.37
C ASP A 216 -4.70 13.84 -14.42
N GLU A 217 -5.56 14.41 -13.55
CA GLU A 217 -5.11 15.38 -12.52
C GLU A 217 -4.11 14.77 -11.55
N ILE A 218 -4.28 13.50 -11.18
CA ILE A 218 -3.32 12.79 -10.32
C ILE A 218 -2.03 12.53 -11.12
N PHE A 219 -2.15 12.14 -12.39
CA PHE A 219 -0.99 11.85 -13.23
C PHE A 219 -0.12 13.09 -13.51
N GLU A 220 -0.71 14.27 -13.64
CA GLU A 220 0.06 15.53 -13.77
C GLU A 220 0.93 15.84 -12.54
N LYS A 221 0.61 15.28 -11.37
CA LYS A 221 1.47 15.37 -10.17
C LYS A 221 2.61 14.35 -10.20
N VAL A 222 2.40 13.23 -10.90
CA VAL A 222 3.37 12.13 -11.03
C VAL A 222 4.38 12.41 -12.15
N ARG A 223 3.91 12.95 -13.27
CA ARG A 223 4.68 13.17 -14.50
C ARG A 223 6.01 13.93 -14.28
N PRO A 224 6.09 15.00 -13.48
CA PRO A 224 7.34 15.72 -13.26
C PRO A 224 8.43 14.87 -12.60
N ILE A 225 8.05 13.86 -11.81
CA ILE A 225 8.99 12.98 -11.11
C ILE A 225 9.80 12.22 -12.17
N PHE A 226 9.17 11.58 -13.14
CA PHE A 226 9.88 10.75 -14.12
C PHE A 226 10.37 11.50 -15.37
N ALA A 227 10.08 12.80 -15.49
CA ALA A 227 10.53 13.62 -16.62
C ALA A 227 12.05 13.54 -16.89
N PRO A 228 12.96 13.48 -15.89
CA PRO A 228 14.39 13.32 -16.13
C PRO A 228 14.77 12.01 -16.83
N LEU A 229 13.96 10.95 -16.74
CA LEU A 229 14.21 9.64 -17.36
C LEU A 229 13.76 9.56 -18.84
N SER A 230 13.18 10.64 -19.36
CA SER A 230 12.74 10.73 -20.77
C SER A 230 13.82 11.26 -21.73
N LYS A 231 15.03 11.52 -21.22
CA LYS A 231 16.21 11.92 -22.01
C LYS A 231 16.99 10.69 -22.48
#